data_AF-A0A2A6CGY6-F1
#
_entry.id   AF-A0A2A6CGY6-F1
#
_cell.length_a   1.000
_cell.length_b   1.000
_cell.length_c   1.000
_cell.angle_alpha   90.00
_cell.angle_beta   90.00
_cell.angle_gamma   90.00
#
_symmetry.space_group_name_H-M   'P 1'
#
loop_
_entity.id
_entity.type
_entity.pdbx_description
1 polymer ?
#
loop_
_entity_poly.entity_id
_entity_poly.type
_entity_poly.pdbx_seq_one_letter_code
_entity_poly.pdbx_strand_id
1 'polypeptide(L)'
;AYIKGEASDWIVREIINKKEFLLHYNPSGKAAGAALRKSTADILTASFNSQFPECGEKSFSQLKEHFDSRRDGIKKMLASVNAYTGGTGGGRDKQAEAMAAKLSNASETDNLLISLLKRTPGVLGVGDALLETGHVSYNYVKLYILAYRK
;
A
#
# COMPACT_ATOMS: atom_id res chain seq x y z
N ALA A 1 8.17 18.32 10.35
CA ALA A 1 7.24 17.64 11.27
C ALA A 1 6.99 16.18 10.84
N TYR A 2 6.72 15.31 11.81
CA TYR A 2 6.56 13.86 11.63
C TYR A 2 5.10 13.48 11.38
N ILE A 3 4.86 12.60 10.41
CA ILE A 3 3.53 12.04 10.10
C ILE A 3 3.22 10.96 11.14
N LYS A 4 2.12 11.13 11.90
CA LYS A 4 1.69 10.20 12.96
C LYS A 4 0.18 10.29 13.19
N GLY A 5 -0.38 9.33 13.93
CA GLY A 5 -1.78 9.33 14.33
C GLY A 5 -2.72 9.46 13.13
N GLU A 6 -3.68 10.37 13.23
CA GLU A 6 -4.72 10.59 12.21
C GLU A 6 -4.15 10.91 10.81
N ALA A 7 -3.09 11.72 10.73
CA ALA A 7 -2.43 12.03 9.46
C ALA A 7 -1.85 10.76 8.80
N SER A 8 -1.28 9.85 9.61
CA SER A 8 -0.83 8.55 9.08
C SER A 8 -1.99 7.69 8.62
N ASP A 9 -3.10 7.68 9.34
CA ASP A 9 -4.26 6.85 9.01
C ASP A 9 -4.98 7.36 7.76
N TRP A 10 -5.02 8.67 7.59
CA TRP A 10 -5.52 9.32 6.39
C TRP A 10 -4.73 8.90 5.15
N ILE A 11 -3.39 8.91 5.22
CA ILE A 11 -2.52 8.51 4.09
C ILE A 11 -2.85 7.09 3.63
N VAL A 12 -2.97 6.15 4.57
CA VAL A 12 -3.28 4.76 4.23
C VAL A 12 -4.64 4.64 3.57
N ARG A 13 -5.69 5.23 4.15
CA ARG A 13 -7.04 5.19 3.58
C ARG A 13 -7.08 5.77 2.17
N GLU A 14 -6.48 6.94 1.99
CA GLU A 14 -6.57 7.66 0.73
C GLU A 14 -5.71 7.05 -0.39
N ILE A 15 -4.53 6.53 -0.07
CA ILE A 15 -3.71 5.81 -1.05
C ILE A 15 -4.38 4.49 -1.45
N ILE A 16 -5.01 3.77 -0.52
CA ILE A 16 -5.76 2.55 -0.85
C ILE A 16 -6.98 2.87 -1.72
N ASN A 17 -7.75 3.91 -1.38
CA ASN A 17 -8.93 4.33 -2.13
C ASN A 17 -8.59 4.75 -3.57
N LYS A 18 -7.42 5.35 -3.76
CA LYS A 18 -6.98 5.84 -5.08
C LYS A 18 -5.95 4.94 -5.75
N LYS A 19 -5.70 3.74 -5.21
CA LYS A 19 -4.65 2.83 -5.69
C LYS A 19 -4.74 2.57 -7.18
N GLU A 20 -5.94 2.39 -7.73
CA GLU A 20 -6.14 2.09 -9.15
C GLU A 20 -5.67 3.24 -10.03
N PHE A 21 -5.97 4.49 -9.66
CA PHE A 21 -5.53 5.69 -10.37
C PHE A 21 -4.02 5.94 -10.21
N LEU A 22 -3.45 5.55 -9.06
CA LEU A 22 -2.01 5.66 -8.79
C LEU A 22 -1.21 4.56 -9.50
N LEU A 23 -1.82 3.41 -9.80
CA LEU A 23 -1.21 2.25 -10.45
C LEU A 23 -1.37 2.24 -11.97
N HIS A 24 -2.47 2.77 -12.52
CA HIS A 24 -2.87 2.37 -13.86
C HIS A 24 -2.04 2.94 -15.02
N TYR A 25 -1.84 2.04 -15.99
CA TYR A 25 -1.67 2.29 -17.40
C TYR A 25 -3.05 2.63 -18.03
N ASN A 26 -3.10 3.68 -18.84
CA ASN A 26 -4.32 4.12 -19.52
C ASN A 26 -4.42 3.46 -20.92
N PRO A 27 -5.54 2.80 -21.27
CA PRO A 27 -5.74 2.20 -22.59
C PRO A 27 -5.71 3.22 -23.75
N SER A 28 -5.96 4.51 -23.47
CA SER A 28 -5.80 5.62 -24.43
C SER A 28 -4.32 6.03 -24.65
N GLY A 29 -3.36 5.41 -23.96
CA GLY A 29 -1.92 5.58 -24.17
C GLY A 29 -1.11 5.93 -22.92
N LYS A 30 0.20 5.66 -22.97
CA LYS A 30 1.16 5.88 -21.86
C LYS A 30 1.12 7.31 -21.28
N ALA A 31 0.97 8.31 -22.14
CA ALA A 31 0.93 9.73 -21.74
C ALA A 31 -0.31 10.06 -20.90
N ALA A 32 -1.48 9.54 -21.28
CA ALA A 32 -2.73 9.77 -20.56
C ALA A 32 -2.74 9.06 -19.18
N GLY A 33 -2.06 7.92 -19.05
CA GLY A 33 -1.87 7.26 -17.76
C GLY A 33 -0.91 8.02 -16.83
N ALA A 34 0.18 8.56 -17.38
CA ALA A 34 1.10 9.40 -16.61
C ALA A 34 0.44 10.70 -16.11
N ALA A 35 -0.38 11.34 -16.95
CA ALA A 35 -1.12 12.54 -16.57
C ALA A 35 -2.14 12.27 -15.45
N LEU A 36 -2.88 11.16 -15.52
CA LEU A 36 -3.85 10.78 -14.50
C LEU A 36 -3.18 10.47 -13.15
N ARG A 37 -2.05 9.75 -13.17
CA ARG A 37 -1.25 9.50 -11.96
C ARG A 37 -0.75 10.79 -11.32
N LYS A 38 -0.21 11.69 -12.14
CA LYS A 38 0.29 12.99 -11.68
C LYS A 38 -0.85 13.80 -11.06
N SER A 39 -1.97 13.93 -11.76
CA SER A 39 -3.15 14.66 -11.25
C SER A 39 -3.66 14.08 -9.93
N THR A 40 -3.73 12.76 -9.82
CA THR A 40 -4.16 12.08 -8.58
C THR A 40 -3.19 12.34 -7.43
N ALA A 41 -1.88 12.26 -7.70
CA ALA A 41 -0.84 12.55 -6.73
C ALA A 41 -0.86 14.01 -6.26
N ASP A 42 -1.07 14.95 -7.19
CA ASP A 42 -1.16 16.38 -6.90
C ASP A 42 -2.39 16.69 -6.03
N ILE A 43 -3.56 16.12 -6.35
CA ILE A 43 -4.79 16.25 -5.55
C ILE A 43 -4.60 15.69 -4.15
N LEU A 44 -4.02 14.49 -4.02
CA LEU A 44 -3.72 13.88 -2.72
C LEU A 44 -2.79 14.75 -1.88
N THR A 45 -1.75 15.29 -2.51
CA THR A 45 -0.75 16.11 -1.84
C THR A 45 -1.36 17.43 -1.35
N ALA A 46 -2.12 18.10 -2.21
CA ALA A 46 -2.82 19.33 -1.85
C ALA A 46 -3.82 19.10 -0.71
N SER A 47 -4.59 18.02 -0.79
CA SER A 47 -5.56 17.66 0.25
C SER A 47 -4.88 17.34 1.58
N PHE A 48 -3.76 16.61 1.56
CA PHE A 48 -3.00 16.30 2.79
C PHE A 48 -2.47 17.57 3.43
N ASN A 49 -1.81 18.44 2.66
CA ASN A 49 -1.20 19.67 3.18
C ASN A 49 -2.25 20.67 3.68
N SER A 50 -3.47 20.64 3.11
CA SER A 50 -4.60 21.45 3.59
C SER A 50 -5.22 20.90 4.87
N GLN A 51 -5.29 19.58 5.05
CA GLN A 51 -5.93 18.95 6.21
C GLN A 51 -4.99 18.83 7.41
N PHE A 52 -3.68 18.67 7.18
CA PHE A 52 -2.66 18.45 8.21
C PHE A 52 -1.52 19.48 8.09
N PRO A 53 -1.79 20.79 8.19
CA PRO A 53 -0.76 21.83 8.07
C PRO A 53 0.35 21.69 9.13
N GLU A 54 0.04 21.11 10.29
CA GLU A 54 0.98 20.83 11.37
C GLU A 54 2.05 19.79 11.00
N CYS A 55 1.81 18.96 9.97
CA CYS A 55 2.81 18.05 9.42
C CYS A 55 3.87 18.76 8.57
N GLY A 56 3.68 20.04 8.26
CA GLY A 56 4.44 20.81 7.30
C GLY A 56 4.19 20.33 5.86
N GLU A 57 4.58 21.14 4.88
CA GLU A 57 4.37 20.80 3.47
C GLU A 57 5.04 19.46 3.13
N LYS A 58 4.24 18.50 2.63
CA LYS A 58 4.69 17.20 2.16
C LYS A 58 4.59 17.12 0.66
N SER A 59 5.56 16.43 0.06
CA SER A 59 5.46 15.97 -1.32
C SER A 59 4.76 14.60 -1.38
N PHE A 60 4.20 14.26 -2.55
CA PHE A 60 3.64 12.93 -2.78
C PHE A 60 4.64 11.80 -2.48
N SER A 61 5.93 11.99 -2.79
CA SER A 61 6.96 10.97 -2.52
C SER A 61 7.07 10.66 -1.02
N GLN A 62 6.96 11.68 -0.16
CA GLN A 62 7.01 11.49 1.30
C GLN A 62 5.76 10.80 1.83
N LEU A 63 4.58 11.13 1.28
CA LEU A 63 3.34 10.44 1.63
C LEU A 63 3.40 8.96 1.21
N LYS A 64 3.94 8.69 0.02
CA LYS A 64 4.13 7.33 -0.49
C LYS A 64 5.14 6.54 0.35
N GLU A 65 6.29 7.14 0.69
CA GLU A 65 7.31 6.49 1.52
C GLU A 65 6.75 6.14 2.91
N HIS A 66 5.94 7.03 3.49
CA HIS A 66 5.25 6.76 4.75
C HIS A 66 4.29 5.57 4.64
N PHE A 67 3.50 5.53 3.56
CA PHE A 67 2.63 4.39 3.26
C PHE A 67 3.42 3.09 3.06
N ASP A 68 4.50 3.12 2.26
CA ASP A 68 5.32 1.95 1.98
C ASP A 68 5.98 1.39 3.25
N SER A 69 6.43 2.27 4.16
CA SER A 69 7.01 1.88 5.44
C SER A 69 5.99 1.16 6.34
N ARG A 70 4.76 1.68 6.45
CA ARG A 70 3.67 1.03 7.20
C ARG A 70 3.24 -0.28 6.53
N ARG A 71 3.14 -0.26 5.19
CA ARG A 71 3.28 -1.35 4.21
C ARG A 71 4.07 -2.53 4.74
N ASP A 72 5.37 -2.31 4.69
CA ASP A 72 6.37 -3.34 4.85
C ASP A 72 6.50 -3.78 6.30
N GLY A 73 6.21 -2.89 7.26
CA GLY A 73 6.05 -3.24 8.67
C GLY A 73 4.98 -4.30 8.88
N ILE A 74 3.77 -4.10 8.36
CA ILE A 74 2.67 -5.07 8.47
C ILE A 74 2.99 -6.36 7.72
N LYS A 75 3.58 -6.26 6.53
CA LYS A 75 3.98 -7.44 5.74
C LYS A 75 4.99 -8.32 6.49
N LYS A 76 5.98 -7.73 7.16
CA LYS A 76 6.93 -8.45 8.01
C LYS A 76 6.24 -9.13 9.19
N MET A 77 5.30 -8.45 9.86
CA MET A 77 4.52 -9.05 10.96
C MET A 77 3.72 -10.27 10.49
N LEU A 78 3.04 -10.17 9.35
CA LEU A 78 2.27 -11.27 8.76
C LEU A 78 3.17 -12.46 8.40
N ALA A 79 4.34 -12.20 7.80
CA ALA A 79 5.30 -13.25 7.47
C ALA A 79 5.82 -13.99 8.70
N SER A 80 6.17 -13.25 9.77
CA SER A 80 6.60 -13.83 11.05
C SER A 80 5.53 -14.73 11.67
N VAL A 81 4.26 -14.30 11.67
CA VAL A 81 3.15 -15.10 12.21
C VAL A 81 2.86 -16.33 11.35
N ASN A 82 2.84 -16.20 10.02
CA ASN A 82 2.58 -17.33 9.14
C ASN A 82 3.66 -18.42 9.24
N ALA A 83 4.93 -18.03 9.30
CA ALA A 83 6.06 -18.95 9.47
C ALA A 83 5.95 -19.72 10.81
N TYR A 84 5.53 -19.03 11.88
CA TYR A 84 5.28 -19.64 13.18
C TYR A 84 4.12 -20.64 13.15
N THR A 85 3.00 -20.33 12.47
CA THR A 85 1.82 -21.22 12.40
C THR A 85 1.97 -22.42 11.45
N GLY A 86 2.96 -22.40 10.53
CA GLY A 86 3.06 -23.37 9.45
C GLY A 86 4.06 -24.52 9.66
N GLY A 87 4.95 -24.46 10.65
CA GLY A 87 6.11 -25.36 10.70
C GLY A 87 6.46 -26.02 12.02
N THR A 88 6.03 -25.50 13.17
CA THR A 88 6.44 -26.04 14.47
C THR A 88 5.29 -25.95 15.46
N GLY A 89 5.03 -27.03 16.19
CA GLY A 89 4.05 -27.05 17.28
C GLY A 89 4.24 -25.82 18.17
N GLY A 90 3.18 -25.01 18.26
CA GLY A 90 3.23 -23.67 18.84
C GLY A 90 3.76 -23.62 20.27
N GLY A 91 4.31 -22.46 20.65
CA GLY A 91 4.49 -22.06 22.04
C GLY A 91 5.90 -21.70 22.51
N ARG A 92 6.84 -21.29 21.64
CA ARG A 92 8.20 -20.90 22.09
C ARG A 92 8.80 -19.63 21.50
N ASP A 93 8.18 -19.00 20.50
CA ASP A 93 8.71 -17.75 19.92
C ASP A 93 7.92 -16.54 20.45
N LYS A 94 8.46 -15.92 21.50
CA LYS A 94 7.91 -14.72 22.12
C LYS A 94 7.76 -13.55 21.14
N GLN A 95 8.58 -13.50 20.09
CA GLN A 95 8.51 -12.45 19.08
C GLN A 95 7.33 -12.70 18.14
N ALA A 96 7.10 -13.94 17.70
CA ALA A 96 5.95 -14.30 16.89
C ALA A 96 4.62 -14.11 17.65
N GLU A 97 4.57 -14.49 18.93
CA GLU A 97 3.41 -14.28 19.80
C GLU A 97 3.11 -12.79 20.00
N ALA A 98 4.13 -11.96 20.21
CA ALA A 98 3.96 -10.51 20.31
C ALA A 98 3.46 -9.89 18.98
N MET A 99 3.93 -10.38 17.83
CA MET A 99 3.44 -9.91 16.53
C MET A 99 2.01 -10.39 16.26
N ALA A 100 1.65 -11.62 16.64
CA ALA A 100 0.28 -12.11 16.53
C ALA A 100 -0.69 -11.32 17.42
N ALA A 101 -0.28 -10.97 18.64
CA ALA A 101 -1.05 -10.12 19.54
C ALA A 101 -1.25 -8.70 18.98
N LYS A 102 -0.20 -8.12 18.35
CA LYS A 102 -0.29 -6.82 17.67
C LYS A 102 -1.24 -6.85 16.47
N LEU A 103 -1.20 -7.91 15.67
CA LEU A 103 -2.11 -8.07 14.54
C LEU A 103 -3.56 -8.32 14.99
N SER A 104 -3.75 -9.02 16.12
CA SER A 104 -5.09 -9.29 16.68
C SER A 104 -5.75 -8.03 17.26
N ASN A 105 -4.95 -7.06 17.69
CA ASN A 105 -5.40 -5.76 18.20
C ASN A 105 -5.04 -4.61 17.24
N ALA A 106 -4.98 -4.90 15.94
CA ALA A 106 -4.63 -3.91 14.93
C ALA A 106 -5.68 -2.78 14.87
N SER A 107 -5.24 -1.56 14.57
CA SER A 107 -6.14 -0.43 14.31
C SER A 107 -7.05 -0.70 13.11
N GLU A 108 -8.16 0.03 12.97
CA GLU A 108 -9.04 -0.09 11.79
C GLU A 108 -8.28 0.11 10.48
N THR A 109 -7.38 1.10 10.45
CA THR A 109 -6.55 1.40 9.30
C THR A 109 -5.53 0.29 9.01
N ASP A 110 -4.94 -0.30 10.04
CA ASP A 110 -4.04 -1.45 9.85
C ASP A 110 -4.82 -2.68 9.37
N ASN A 111 -6.05 -2.89 9.85
CA ASN A 111 -6.93 -3.95 9.37
C ASN A 111 -7.29 -3.78 7.89
N LEU A 112 -7.52 -2.55 7.44
CA LEU A 112 -7.69 -2.25 6.01
C LEU A 112 -6.45 -2.66 5.20
N LEU A 113 -5.26 -2.32 5.69
CA LEU A 113 -4.00 -2.65 5.03
C LEU A 113 -3.70 -4.16 5.06
N ILE A 114 -4.00 -4.84 6.17
CA ILE A 114 -3.91 -6.30 6.30
C ILE A 114 -4.85 -6.99 5.30
N SER A 115 -6.11 -6.53 5.21
CA SER A 115 -7.10 -7.05 4.27
C SER A 115 -6.63 -6.90 2.83
N LEU A 116 -6.07 -5.74 2.48
CA LEU A 116 -5.43 -5.51 1.19
C LEU A 116 -4.27 -6.51 0.96
N LEU A 117 -3.33 -6.61 1.89
CA LEU A 117 -2.17 -7.50 1.74
C LEU A 117 -2.54 -8.99 1.61
N LYS A 118 -3.60 -9.44 2.28
CA LYS A 118 -4.07 -10.83 2.20
C LYS A 118 -4.77 -11.15 0.87
N ARG A 119 -5.53 -10.19 0.33
CA ARG A 119 -6.35 -10.40 -0.88
C ARG A 119 -5.57 -10.23 -2.18
N THR A 120 -4.37 -9.66 -2.10
CA THR A 120 -3.75 -9.10 -3.28
C THR A 120 -2.24 -9.38 -3.28
N PRO A 121 -1.70 -10.16 -4.25
CA PRO A 121 -0.26 -10.34 -4.37
C PRO A 121 0.39 -9.01 -4.77
N GLY A 122 1.47 -8.61 -4.08
CA GLY A 122 2.21 -7.36 -4.34
C GLY A 122 2.09 -6.25 -3.27
N VAL A 123 2.71 -5.11 -3.52
CA VAL A 123 2.79 -3.83 -2.79
C VAL A 123 1.46 -3.06 -2.77
N LEU A 124 0.68 -3.09 -3.85
CA LEU A 124 -0.68 -2.49 -3.93
C LEU A 124 -1.72 -3.46 -4.51
N GLY A 125 -1.36 -4.73 -4.59
CA GLY A 125 -2.22 -5.76 -5.12
C GLY A 125 -2.18 -5.96 -6.61
N VAL A 126 -1.03 -5.67 -7.20
CA VAL A 126 -0.72 -6.10 -8.54
C VAL A 126 0.38 -7.14 -8.42
N GLY A 127 0.10 -8.35 -8.84
CA GLY A 127 1.01 -9.50 -8.79
C GLY A 127 2.28 -9.34 -9.63
N ASP A 128 2.47 -8.22 -10.33
CA ASP A 128 3.70 -7.83 -11.01
C ASP A 128 4.24 -6.51 -10.44
N ALA A 129 5.39 -6.56 -9.76
CA ALA A 129 6.08 -5.42 -9.13
C ALA A 129 6.47 -4.30 -10.10
N LEU A 130 6.59 -4.59 -11.40
CA LEU A 130 6.89 -3.59 -12.43
C LEU A 130 5.67 -2.68 -12.69
N LEU A 131 4.45 -3.22 -12.56
CA LEU A 131 3.23 -2.41 -12.60
C LEU A 131 3.11 -1.52 -11.36
N GLU A 132 3.68 -1.96 -10.23
CA GLU A 132 3.67 -1.24 -8.95
C GLU A 132 4.57 -0.01 -8.93
N THR A 133 5.60 0.01 -9.78
CA THR A 133 6.51 1.16 -9.95
C THR A 133 6.13 2.03 -11.15
N GLY A 134 5.04 1.70 -11.86
CA GLY A 134 4.63 2.37 -13.08
C GLY A 134 5.58 2.15 -14.27
N HIS A 135 6.40 1.09 -14.20
CA HIS A 135 7.53 0.85 -15.08
C HIS A 135 7.35 -0.45 -15.86
N VAL A 136 6.43 -0.50 -16.84
CA VAL A 136 6.36 -1.66 -17.75
C VAL A 136 6.24 -1.28 -19.22
N SER A 137 7.00 -2.02 -20.03
CA SER A 137 6.86 -2.15 -21.47
C SER A 137 5.54 -2.84 -21.84
N TYR A 138 4.98 -2.44 -22.99
CA TYR A 138 3.60 -2.67 -23.44
C TYR A 138 3.12 -4.15 -23.43
N ASN A 139 4.03 -5.12 -23.53
CA ASN A 139 3.68 -6.54 -23.73
C ASN A 139 3.27 -7.30 -22.45
N TYR A 140 3.78 -6.93 -21.27
CA TYR A 140 3.44 -7.62 -20.01
C TYR A 140 2.06 -7.21 -19.47
N VAL A 141 1.64 -5.98 -19.76
CA VAL A 141 0.38 -5.38 -19.26
C VAL A 141 -0.86 -6.02 -19.87
N LYS A 142 -0.78 -6.44 -21.14
CA LYS A 142 -1.91 -7.02 -21.89
C LYS A 142 -2.36 -8.37 -21.30
N LEU A 143 -1.40 -9.20 -20.88
CA LEU A 143 -1.66 -10.49 -20.23
C LEU A 143 -2.26 -10.32 -18.83
N TYR A 144 -1.82 -9.31 -18.08
CA TYR A 144 -2.29 -9.07 -16.72
C TYR A 144 -3.75 -8.59 -16.69
N ILE A 145 -4.14 -7.64 -17.55
CA ILE A 145 -5.52 -7.13 -17.61
C ILE A 145 -6.52 -8.23 -18.02
N LEU A 146 -6.11 -9.15 -18.89
CA LEU A 146 -6.94 -10.29 -19.31
C LEU A 146 -7.12 -11.34 -18.20
N ALA A 147 -6.13 -11.50 -17.32
CA ALA A 147 -6.19 -12.50 -16.25
C ALA A 147 -7.06 -12.07 -15.05
N TYR A 148 -7.24 -10.77 -14.81
CA TYR A 148 -7.92 -10.24 -13.62
C TYR A 148 -9.27 -9.54 -13.91
N ARG A 149 -9.77 -9.61 -15.14
CA ARG A 149 -11.20 -9.39 -15.45
C ARG A 149 -12.00 -10.65 -15.11
N LYS A 150 -12.33 -10.85 -13.83
CA LYS A 150 -13.42 -11.73 -13.39
C LYS A 150 -14.23 -11.04 -12.32
#